data_AF-A0AA47MAZ7-F1
#
_entry.id   AF-A0AA47MAZ7-F1
#
_cell.length_a   1.000
_cell.length_b   1.000
_cell.length_c   1.000
_cell.angle_alpha   90.00
_cell.angle_beta   90.00
_cell.angle_gamma   90.00
#
_symmetry.space_group_name_H-M   'P 1'
#
loop_
_entity.id
_entity.type
_entity.pdbx_description
1 polymer ?
#
loop_
_entity_poly.entity_id
_entity_poly.type
_entity_poly.pdbx_seq_one_letter_code
_entity_poly.pdbx_strand_id
1 'polypeptide(L)'
;MAGDFIQANMTTVFPHFHQYVNFATRGENTLDRIYSNIKWAFKTAPRPHLGSSDHLSVMLIPAYKPLLTRNKPTVKQVRVWPAGAMEALQDCFEHTDWGMFKTAAEDIQEYAESVSGYIQKYMEDVSVVKNITTRANEKPWMTIKDFFTDPTNPRQMWQGIQAIMDYKVPPSSCENNTSFLIELNKYFGRFEELNTTTATKSIPPPDEQTLCLDPADVRRTLRKVNARKAAGLDNIPGKVLKECADQLAGVLTDIFNISLYQAVVPSCFKTVKIVPVPKKNITSRPQ
;
A
#
# COMPACT_ATOMS: atom_id res chain seq x y z
N MET A 1 -36.10 -18.39 38.27
CA MET A 1 -35.69 -18.30 39.69
C MET A 1 -34.22 -17.90 39.79
N ALA A 2 -33.84 -16.74 39.25
CA ALA A 2 -32.45 -16.27 39.30
C ALA A 2 -32.49 -14.73 39.28
N GLY A 3 -32.83 -14.15 40.42
CA GLY A 3 -32.98 -12.70 40.58
C GLY A 3 -32.40 -12.16 41.87
N ASP A 4 -31.83 -13.01 42.74
CA ASP A 4 -31.36 -12.57 44.05
C ASP A 4 -30.17 -13.40 44.56
N PHE A 5 -29.08 -13.40 43.78
CA PHE A 5 -27.79 -13.94 44.25
C PHE A 5 -27.04 -12.96 45.17
N ILE A 6 -27.70 -11.86 45.56
CA ILE A 6 -27.11 -10.76 46.32
C ILE A 6 -26.62 -11.23 47.70
N GLN A 7 -27.29 -12.24 48.28
CA GLN A 7 -26.91 -12.82 49.57
C GLN A 7 -25.91 -13.97 49.47
N ALA A 8 -25.62 -14.50 48.27
CA ALA A 8 -24.73 -15.64 48.11
C ALA A 8 -23.27 -15.21 48.35
N ASN A 9 -22.69 -15.66 49.47
CA ASN A 9 -21.26 -15.52 49.69
C ASN A 9 -20.53 -16.68 49.02
N MET A 10 -20.01 -16.46 47.82
CA MET A 10 -19.33 -17.51 47.06
C MET A 10 -17.98 -17.94 47.67
N THR A 11 -17.46 -17.22 48.68
CA THR A 11 -16.20 -17.60 49.34
C THR A 11 -16.31 -18.87 50.17
N THR A 12 -17.51 -19.22 50.66
CA THR A 12 -17.73 -20.47 51.42
C THR A 12 -17.85 -21.70 50.52
N VAL A 13 -18.28 -21.52 49.28
CA VAL A 13 -18.48 -22.60 48.30
C VAL A 13 -17.26 -22.76 47.39
N PHE A 14 -16.59 -21.64 47.06
CA PHE A 14 -15.45 -21.61 46.14
C PHE A 14 -14.27 -20.85 46.79
N PRO A 15 -13.40 -21.53 47.55
CA PRO A 15 -12.32 -20.88 48.30
C PRO A 15 -11.27 -20.20 47.41
N HIS A 16 -11.21 -20.57 46.12
CA HIS A 16 -10.32 -19.97 45.13
C HIS A 16 -10.90 -18.75 44.41
N PHE A 17 -12.15 -18.36 44.69
CA PHE A 17 -12.75 -17.15 44.14
C PHE A 17 -12.61 -15.99 45.12
N HIS A 18 -12.05 -14.89 44.62
CA HIS A 18 -11.83 -13.67 45.38
C HIS A 18 -12.91 -12.65 45.04
N GLN A 19 -13.55 -12.11 46.08
CA GLN A 19 -14.53 -11.03 45.96
C GLN A 19 -13.78 -9.68 45.89
N TYR A 20 -14.17 -8.81 44.96
CA TYR A 20 -13.43 -7.58 44.67
C TYR A 20 -14.09 -6.29 45.18
N VAL A 21 -15.41 -6.26 45.37
CA VAL A 21 -16.17 -5.05 45.74
C VAL A 21 -16.26 -4.91 47.26
N ASN A 22 -15.53 -3.98 47.84
CA ASN A 22 -15.44 -3.76 49.28
C ASN A 22 -16.19 -2.52 49.79
N PHE A 23 -17.12 -1.99 48.99
CA PHE A 23 -17.90 -0.79 49.31
C PHE A 23 -19.39 -1.00 49.03
N ALA A 24 -20.24 -0.26 49.73
CA ALA A 24 -21.67 -0.31 49.54
C ALA A 24 -22.06 0.24 48.16
N THR A 25 -22.91 -0.49 47.44
CA THR A 25 -23.40 -0.12 46.10
C THR A 25 -24.82 0.41 46.12
N ARG A 26 -25.59 0.19 47.21
CA ARG A 26 -26.91 0.79 47.43
C ARG A 26 -27.13 1.03 48.93
N GLY A 27 -27.23 2.30 49.33
CA GLY A 27 -27.25 2.66 50.76
C GLY A 27 -26.01 2.11 51.47
N GLU A 28 -26.22 1.35 52.55
CA GLU A 28 -25.15 0.67 53.32
C GLU A 28 -24.85 -0.76 52.80
N ASN A 29 -25.56 -1.22 51.76
CA ASN A 29 -25.46 -2.61 51.30
C ASN A 29 -24.55 -2.77 50.07
N THR A 30 -23.75 -3.85 50.06
CA THR A 30 -22.96 -4.28 48.89
C THR A 30 -23.72 -5.35 48.13
N LEU A 31 -24.52 -4.93 47.15
CA LEU A 31 -25.40 -5.84 46.40
C LEU A 31 -24.70 -6.40 45.14
N ASP A 32 -23.78 -5.63 44.56
CA ASP A 32 -23.10 -5.95 43.30
C ASP A 32 -21.74 -6.63 43.54
N ARG A 33 -21.77 -7.87 44.03
CA ARG A 33 -20.54 -8.63 44.30
C ARG A 33 -19.91 -9.15 43.01
N ILE A 34 -18.61 -8.90 42.83
CA ILE A 34 -17.82 -9.38 41.70
C ILE A 34 -16.78 -10.36 42.21
N TYR A 35 -16.70 -11.54 41.59
CA TYR A 35 -15.75 -12.59 41.93
C TYR A 35 -14.82 -12.93 40.76
N SER A 36 -13.56 -13.24 41.05
CA SER A 36 -12.61 -13.80 40.07
C SER A 36 -11.68 -14.81 40.74
N ASN A 37 -11.28 -15.84 40.00
CA ASN A 37 -10.35 -16.90 40.45
C ASN A 37 -8.87 -16.47 40.43
N ILE A 38 -8.57 -15.26 39.96
CA ILE A 38 -7.21 -14.71 39.95
C ILE A 38 -7.16 -13.69 41.07
N LYS A 39 -6.25 -13.83 42.04
CA LYS A 39 -6.03 -12.85 43.11
C LYS A 39 -5.35 -11.60 42.54
N TRP A 40 -5.76 -10.42 42.99
CA TRP A 40 -5.23 -9.11 42.55
C TRP A 40 -5.41 -8.80 41.07
N ALA A 41 -6.34 -9.45 40.36
CA ALA A 41 -6.59 -9.19 38.94
C ALA A 41 -7.16 -7.79 38.68
N PHE A 42 -7.98 -7.29 39.61
CA PHE A 42 -8.70 -6.03 39.46
C PHE A 42 -8.58 -5.15 40.71
N LYS A 43 -8.69 -3.84 40.49
CA LYS A 43 -9.05 -2.85 41.51
C LYS A 43 -10.46 -2.36 41.22
N THR A 44 -11.29 -2.21 42.23
CA THR A 44 -12.66 -1.71 42.08
C THR A 44 -12.75 -0.26 42.52
N ALA A 45 -13.53 0.53 41.80
CA ALA A 45 -13.87 1.91 42.18
C ALA A 45 -15.38 2.16 42.02
N PRO A 46 -16.02 2.85 42.99
CA PRO A 46 -17.40 3.29 42.83
C PRO A 46 -17.49 4.38 41.77
N ARG A 47 -18.53 4.33 40.95
CA ARG A 47 -18.90 5.34 39.96
C ARG A 47 -20.34 5.80 40.19
N PRO A 48 -20.69 7.03 39.76
CA PRO A 48 -22.05 7.52 39.86
C PRO A 48 -23.08 6.55 39.27
N HIS A 49 -24.33 6.74 39.70
CA HIS A 49 -25.48 6.03 39.16
C HIS A 49 -25.54 6.19 37.64
N LEU A 50 -25.84 5.09 36.95
CA LEU A 50 -26.07 5.12 35.50
C LEU A 50 -27.57 5.30 35.24
N GLY A 51 -27.96 6.44 34.67
CA GLY A 51 -29.35 6.78 34.41
C GLY A 51 -30.19 6.85 35.69
N SER A 52 -31.32 6.13 35.73
CA SER A 52 -32.24 6.07 36.86
C SER A 52 -31.95 4.93 37.85
N SER A 53 -30.77 4.33 37.79
CA SER A 53 -30.35 3.26 38.72
C SER A 53 -30.26 3.79 40.14
N ASP A 54 -30.80 3.07 41.12
CA ASP A 54 -30.65 3.34 42.54
C ASP A 54 -29.41 2.67 43.16
N HIS A 55 -28.58 2.03 42.33
CA HIS A 55 -27.26 1.48 42.67
C HIS A 55 -26.12 2.28 42.04
N LEU A 56 -25.02 2.42 42.76
CA LEU A 56 -23.72 2.88 42.25
C LEU A 56 -23.19 1.90 41.21
N SER A 57 -22.57 2.43 40.16
CA SER A 57 -21.90 1.60 39.16
C SER A 57 -20.53 1.17 39.70
N VAL A 58 -20.14 -0.09 39.50
CA VAL A 58 -18.81 -0.60 39.89
C VAL A 58 -17.88 -0.61 38.68
N MET A 59 -16.75 0.09 38.75
CA MET A 59 -15.71 0.04 37.72
C MET A 59 -14.59 -0.92 38.12
N LEU A 60 -14.37 -1.95 37.30
CA LEU A 60 -13.20 -2.83 37.40
C LEU A 60 -12.03 -2.28 36.60
N ILE A 61 -10.91 -2.07 37.26
CA ILE A 61 -9.65 -1.61 36.67
C ILE A 61 -8.67 -2.79 36.72
N PRO A 62 -8.26 -3.38 35.58
CA PRO A 62 -7.24 -4.42 35.57
C PRO A 62 -5.97 -3.95 36.30
N ALA A 63 -5.52 -4.70 37.29
CA ALA A 63 -4.28 -4.39 38.00
C ALA A 63 -3.05 -4.72 37.14
N TYR A 64 -3.21 -5.66 36.20
CA TYR A 64 -2.19 -5.98 35.20
C TYR A 64 -2.11 -4.86 34.15
N LYS A 65 -0.93 -4.23 34.06
CA LYS A 65 -0.58 -3.40 32.90
C LYS A 65 0.01 -4.31 31.84
N PRO A 66 -0.60 -4.46 30.65
CA PRO A 66 0.00 -5.22 29.57
C PRO A 66 1.38 -4.66 29.24
N LEU A 67 2.39 -5.52 29.27
CA LEU A 67 3.71 -5.20 28.74
C LEU A 67 3.54 -5.06 27.23
N LEU A 68 3.41 -3.83 26.73
CA LEU A 68 3.47 -3.60 25.29
C LEU A 68 4.88 -3.95 24.82
N THR A 69 5.02 -5.07 24.10
CA THR A 69 6.22 -5.36 23.32
C THR A 69 6.37 -4.26 22.27
N ARG A 70 7.21 -3.27 22.57
CA ARG A 70 7.53 -2.17 21.65
C ARG A 70 8.64 -2.66 20.73
N ASN A 71 8.32 -3.07 19.51
CA ASN A 71 9.36 -3.23 18.50
C ASN A 71 10.03 -1.86 18.29
N LYS A 72 11.35 -1.86 18.16
CA LYS A 72 12.11 -0.63 17.93
C LYS A 72 11.62 0.04 16.63
N PRO A 73 11.47 1.37 16.60
CA PRO A 73 11.15 2.08 15.37
C PRO A 73 12.13 1.71 14.27
N THR A 74 11.60 1.40 13.08
CA THR A 74 12.41 1.11 11.90
C THR A 74 12.39 2.35 11.01
N VAL A 75 13.58 2.90 10.74
CA VAL A 75 13.73 4.00 9.78
C VAL A 75 13.77 3.39 8.38
N LYS A 76 12.87 3.87 7.50
CA LYS A 76 12.83 3.52 6.09
C LYS A 76 13.12 4.76 5.27
N GLN A 77 14.04 4.64 4.31
CA GLN A 77 14.25 5.65 3.29
C GLN A 77 13.18 5.52 2.22
N VAL A 78 12.49 6.61 1.95
CA VAL A 78 11.46 6.69 0.91
C VAL A 78 11.76 7.88 0.02
N ARG A 79 11.72 7.67 -1.30
CA ARG A 79 11.80 8.77 -2.27
C ARG A 79 10.45 9.47 -2.36
N VAL A 80 10.46 10.78 -2.23
CA VAL A 80 9.28 11.62 -2.26
C VAL A 80 9.47 12.71 -3.31
N TRP A 81 8.40 13.00 -4.04
CA TRP A 81 8.32 14.09 -5.00
C TRP A 81 7.96 15.38 -4.25
N PRO A 82 8.87 16.36 -4.12
CA PRO A 82 8.53 17.65 -3.50
C PRO A 82 7.52 18.45 -4.34
N ALA A 83 6.97 19.52 -3.77
CA ALA A 83 6.17 20.48 -4.54
C ALA A 83 7.06 21.14 -5.61
N GLY A 84 6.56 21.31 -6.83
CA GLY A 84 7.35 21.82 -7.96
C GLY A 84 8.18 20.75 -8.69
N ALA A 85 8.19 19.51 -8.22
CA ALA A 85 8.99 18.45 -8.81
C ALA A 85 8.55 18.06 -10.22
N MET A 86 7.24 18.07 -10.49
CA MET A 86 6.78 17.69 -11.82
C MET A 86 7.00 18.82 -12.82
N GLU A 87 6.79 20.05 -12.37
CA GLU A 87 7.01 21.27 -13.13
C GLU A 87 8.48 21.37 -13.55
N ALA A 88 9.41 21.12 -12.62
CA ALA A 88 10.84 21.05 -12.93
C ALA A 88 11.18 19.96 -13.95
N LEU A 89 10.55 18.77 -13.85
CA LEU A 89 10.74 17.70 -14.83
C LEU A 89 10.22 18.10 -16.22
N GLN A 90 9.01 18.67 -16.28
CA GLN A 90 8.41 19.12 -17.52
C GLN A 90 9.28 20.18 -18.19
N ASP A 91 9.75 21.19 -17.43
CA ASP A 91 10.65 22.22 -17.93
C ASP A 91 11.96 21.62 -18.45
N CYS A 92 12.57 20.67 -17.72
CA CYS A 92 13.78 20.00 -18.20
C CYS A 92 13.54 19.24 -19.52
N PHE A 93 12.46 18.46 -19.61
CA PHE A 93 12.15 17.66 -20.79
C PHE A 93 11.72 18.49 -22.01
N GLU A 94 11.10 19.65 -21.79
CA GLU A 94 10.73 20.59 -22.87
C GLU A 94 11.98 21.17 -23.55
N HIS A 95 13.05 21.43 -22.79
CA HIS A 95 14.30 21.99 -23.30
C HIS A 95 15.33 20.93 -23.72
N THR A 96 14.99 19.65 -23.58
CA THR A 96 15.87 18.55 -23.97
C THR A 96 15.82 18.37 -25.49
N ASP A 97 16.98 18.42 -26.15
CA ASP A 97 17.08 18.00 -27.54
C ASP A 97 17.08 16.46 -27.63
N TRP A 98 15.89 15.89 -27.74
CA TRP A 98 15.69 14.44 -27.88
C TRP A 98 16.32 13.87 -29.15
N GLY A 99 16.52 14.71 -30.18
CA GLY A 99 17.15 14.32 -31.44
C GLY A 99 18.61 13.91 -31.26
N MET A 100 19.31 14.51 -30.30
CA MET A 100 20.71 14.20 -30.00
C MET A 100 20.92 12.74 -29.56
N PHE A 101 19.95 12.15 -28.86
CA PHE A 101 20.02 10.73 -28.47
C PHE A 101 19.82 9.80 -29.67
N LYS A 102 19.00 10.22 -30.64
CA LYS A 102 18.73 9.47 -31.87
C LYS A 102 19.93 9.48 -32.82
N THR A 103 20.64 10.60 -32.89
CA THR A 103 21.84 10.73 -33.73
C THR A 103 23.07 10.08 -33.12
N ALA A 104 23.16 10.03 -31.79
CA ALA A 104 24.26 9.39 -31.08
C ALA A 104 24.15 7.87 -31.03
N ALA A 105 22.93 7.32 -31.03
CA ALA A 105 22.71 5.88 -30.91
C ALA A 105 23.01 5.14 -32.23
N GLU A 106 23.71 4.01 -32.13
CA GLU A 106 23.99 3.12 -33.27
C GLU A 106 22.77 2.28 -33.65
N ASP A 107 21.95 1.91 -32.64
CA ASP A 107 20.77 1.08 -32.83
C ASP A 107 19.59 1.52 -31.94
N ILE A 108 18.45 0.86 -32.12
CA ILE A 108 17.24 1.15 -31.33
C ILE A 108 17.41 0.81 -29.84
N GLN A 109 18.31 -0.11 -29.51
CA GLN A 109 18.55 -0.55 -28.15
C GLN A 109 19.24 0.56 -27.36
N GLU A 110 20.35 1.07 -27.90
CA GLU A 110 21.09 2.20 -27.33
C GLU A 110 20.24 3.47 -27.28
N TYR A 111 19.42 3.72 -28.31
CA TYR A 111 18.54 4.87 -28.33
C TYR A 111 17.51 4.83 -27.18
N ALA A 112 16.83 3.69 -27.02
CA ALA A 112 15.82 3.52 -25.98
C ALA A 112 16.42 3.48 -24.56
N GLU A 113 17.61 2.89 -24.39
CA GLU A 113 18.35 2.90 -23.12
C GLU A 113 18.82 4.30 -22.75
N SER A 114 19.36 5.06 -23.70
CA SER A 114 19.84 6.42 -23.46
C SER A 114 18.70 7.36 -23.06
N VAL A 115 17.56 7.29 -23.75
CA VAL A 115 16.36 8.05 -23.40
C VAL A 115 15.82 7.64 -22.02
N SER A 116 15.72 6.34 -21.75
CA SER A 116 15.23 5.83 -20.45
C SER A 116 16.17 6.23 -19.30
N GLY A 117 17.48 6.12 -19.50
CA GLY A 117 18.49 6.50 -18.53
C GLY A 117 18.51 8.00 -18.25
N TYR A 118 18.31 8.83 -19.28
CA TYR A 118 18.16 10.27 -19.12
C TYR A 118 16.93 10.61 -18.28
N ILE A 119 15.76 10.03 -18.60
CA ILE A 119 14.53 10.24 -17.83
C ILE A 119 14.74 9.81 -16.37
N GLN A 120 15.31 8.63 -16.13
CA GLN A 120 15.60 8.14 -14.79
C GLN A 120 16.50 9.11 -14.02
N LYS A 121 17.62 9.55 -14.61
CA LYS A 121 18.55 10.49 -13.98
C LYS A 121 17.85 11.76 -13.51
N TYR A 122 17.06 12.41 -14.36
CA TYR A 122 16.34 13.63 -13.99
C TYR A 122 15.28 13.38 -12.92
N MET A 123 14.61 12.23 -12.97
CA MET A 123 13.71 11.83 -11.89
C MET A 123 14.47 11.64 -10.57
N GLU A 124 15.71 11.16 -10.60
CA GLU A 124 16.53 11.06 -9.40
C GLU A 124 16.88 12.43 -8.83
N ASP A 125 17.35 13.33 -9.69
CA ASP A 125 17.79 14.69 -9.34
C ASP A 125 16.65 15.53 -8.73
N VAL A 126 15.43 15.34 -9.22
CA VAL A 126 14.25 16.09 -8.75
C VAL A 126 13.57 15.42 -7.55
N SER A 127 13.83 14.13 -7.31
CA SER A 127 13.30 13.40 -6.16
C SER A 127 14.13 13.64 -4.89
N VAL A 128 13.46 13.73 -3.74
CA VAL A 128 14.16 13.89 -2.44
C VAL A 128 14.02 12.62 -1.61
N VAL A 129 15.13 12.13 -1.06
CA VAL A 129 15.12 11.02 -0.10
C VAL A 129 14.69 11.55 1.26
N LYS A 130 13.59 11.01 1.80
CA LYS A 130 13.12 11.29 3.16
C LYS A 130 13.25 10.05 4.04
N ASN A 131 13.74 10.25 5.25
CA ASN A 131 13.75 9.22 6.28
C ASN A 131 12.38 9.20 6.99
N ILE A 132 11.61 8.14 6.80
CA ILE A 132 10.35 7.92 7.49
C ILE A 132 10.57 6.91 8.60
N THR A 133 10.33 7.33 9.84
CA THR A 133 10.44 6.45 11.01
C THR A 133 9.12 5.73 11.21
N THR A 134 9.05 4.47 10.81
CA THR A 134 7.88 3.62 11.08
C THR A 134 7.97 3.04 12.48
N ARG A 135 6.93 3.21 13.30
CA ARG A 135 6.86 2.64 14.67
C ARG A 135 5.87 1.48 14.67
N ALA A 136 6.17 0.39 15.36
CA ALA A 136 5.26 -0.77 15.40
C ALA A 136 3.90 -0.49 16.07
N ASN A 137 3.78 0.64 16.77
CA ASN A 137 2.55 1.14 17.34
C ASN A 137 2.01 2.37 16.61
N GLU A 138 2.48 2.68 15.38
CA GLU A 138 1.77 3.60 14.48
C GLU A 138 0.42 2.97 14.17
N LYS A 139 -0.58 3.39 14.94
CA LYS A 139 -1.94 2.96 14.70
C LYS A 139 -2.40 3.65 13.40
N PRO A 140 -2.84 2.92 12.37
CA PRO A 140 -3.20 3.48 11.07
C PRO A 140 -4.17 4.66 11.17
N TRP A 141 -4.98 4.67 12.23
CA TRP A 141 -5.92 5.74 12.54
C TRP A 141 -5.30 7.08 12.95
N MET A 142 -4.01 7.20 13.26
CA MET A 142 -3.39 8.53 13.48
C MET A 142 -3.18 9.29 12.16
N THR A 143 -3.09 8.59 11.04
CA THR A 143 -2.92 9.16 9.69
C THR A 143 -4.27 9.46 9.02
N ILE A 144 -5.41 9.16 9.66
CA ILE A 144 -6.72 9.27 9.00
C ILE A 144 -7.33 10.66 9.01
N LYS A 145 -6.74 11.64 9.71
CA LYS A 145 -7.27 13.01 9.71
C LYS A 145 -7.40 13.52 8.27
N ASP A 146 -6.41 13.21 7.44
CA ASP A 146 -6.38 13.55 6.01
C ASP A 146 -7.44 12.81 5.19
N PHE A 147 -8.06 11.73 5.72
CA PHE A 147 -9.18 11.08 5.05
C PHE A 147 -10.52 11.80 5.27
N PHE A 148 -10.59 12.71 6.25
CA PHE A 148 -11.81 13.44 6.62
C PHE A 148 -11.73 14.95 6.36
N THR A 149 -10.67 15.41 5.69
CA THR A 149 -10.47 16.84 5.36
C THR A 149 -11.31 17.31 4.19
N ASP A 150 -11.59 16.43 3.22
CA ASP A 150 -12.40 16.75 2.03
C ASP A 150 -13.81 16.13 2.13
N PRO A 151 -14.86 16.94 2.43
CA PRO A 151 -16.24 16.45 2.52
C PRO A 151 -16.83 16.06 1.17
N THR A 152 -16.21 16.44 0.04
CA THR A 152 -16.71 16.15 -1.31
C THR A 152 -16.26 14.79 -1.83
N ASN A 153 -15.34 14.11 -1.14
CA ASN A 153 -14.80 12.83 -1.54
C ASN A 153 -15.25 11.69 -0.59
N PRO A 154 -16.47 11.15 -0.78
CA PRO A 154 -17.02 10.10 0.09
C PRO A 154 -16.20 8.80 0.04
N ARG A 155 -15.41 8.58 -1.03
CA ARG A 155 -14.50 7.43 -1.11
C ARG A 155 -13.33 7.57 -0.14
N GLN A 156 -12.78 8.76 -0.01
CA GLN A 156 -11.67 9.05 0.90
C GLN A 156 -12.14 8.96 2.36
N MET A 157 -13.32 9.50 2.68
CA MET A 157 -13.95 9.33 3.99
C MET A 157 -14.21 7.86 4.33
N TRP A 158 -14.74 7.08 3.37
CA TRP A 158 -14.97 5.66 3.56
C TRP A 158 -13.68 4.87 3.82
N GLN A 159 -12.57 5.24 3.16
CA GLN A 159 -11.25 4.66 3.46
C GLN A 159 -10.79 4.95 4.89
N GLY A 160 -11.05 6.17 5.39
CA GLY A 160 -10.81 6.53 6.79
C GLY A 160 -11.61 5.65 7.76
N ILE A 161 -12.91 5.44 7.49
CA ILE A 161 -13.79 4.57 8.29
C ILE A 161 -13.30 3.11 8.25
N GLN A 162 -12.90 2.59 7.09
CA GLN A 162 -12.35 1.25 6.95
C GLN A 162 -11.07 1.06 7.79
N ALA A 163 -10.22 2.08 7.85
CA ALA A 163 -8.99 2.08 8.65
C ALA A 163 -9.24 2.16 10.17
N ILE A 164 -10.34 2.79 10.62
CA ILE A 164 -10.74 2.82 12.04
C ILE A 164 -11.30 1.47 12.47
N MET A 165 -12.12 0.84 11.62
CA MET A 165 -12.86 -0.38 11.95
C MET A 165 -12.05 -1.67 11.76
N ASP A 166 -10.75 -1.58 11.43
CA ASP A 166 -9.93 -2.72 11.01
C ASP A 166 -10.60 -3.55 9.89
N TYR A 167 -11.43 -2.91 9.06
CA TYR A 167 -12.20 -3.57 8.02
C TYR A 167 -11.34 -3.72 6.75
N LYS A 168 -11.04 -4.97 6.37
CA LYS A 168 -10.12 -5.34 5.27
C LYS A 168 -8.64 -4.98 5.50
N VAL A 169 -8.09 -5.23 6.69
CA VAL A 169 -6.63 -5.17 6.93
C VAL A 169 -5.87 -5.88 5.79
N PRO A 170 -4.84 -5.25 5.18
CA PRO A 170 -3.93 -5.97 4.29
C PRO A 170 -3.28 -7.11 5.10
N PRO A 171 -3.07 -8.30 4.52
CA PRO A 171 -2.32 -9.34 5.23
C PRO A 171 -0.98 -8.76 5.69
N SER A 172 -0.63 -9.02 6.96
CA SER A 172 0.67 -8.70 7.53
C SER A 172 1.76 -9.16 6.59
N SER A 173 2.76 -8.30 6.33
CA SER A 173 3.85 -8.53 5.39
C SER A 173 4.35 -9.97 5.47
N CYS A 174 4.12 -10.75 4.40
CA CYS A 174 4.77 -12.02 4.22
C CYS A 174 6.28 -11.76 4.14
N GLU A 175 7.08 -12.60 4.80
CA GLU A 175 8.53 -12.56 4.70
C GLU A 175 8.93 -12.56 3.21
N ASN A 176 9.72 -11.56 2.82
CA ASN A 176 10.27 -11.41 1.47
C ASN A 176 11.32 -12.51 1.25
N ASN A 177 10.91 -13.76 1.11
CA ASN A 177 11.82 -14.85 0.83
C ASN A 177 12.16 -14.79 -0.67
N THR A 178 13.09 -13.89 -1.01
CA THR A 178 13.52 -13.59 -2.38
C THR A 178 13.86 -14.85 -3.18
N SER A 179 14.39 -15.87 -2.51
CA SER A 179 14.70 -17.17 -3.11
C SER A 179 13.47 -17.88 -3.70
N PHE A 180 12.37 -17.92 -2.95
CA PHE A 180 11.11 -18.54 -3.40
C PHE A 180 10.47 -17.77 -4.55
N LEU A 181 10.56 -16.43 -4.53
CA LEU A 181 10.08 -15.58 -5.62
C LEU A 181 10.87 -15.82 -6.92
N ILE A 182 12.19 -15.98 -6.81
CA ILE A 182 13.06 -16.33 -7.94
C ILE A 182 12.69 -17.71 -8.49
N GLU A 183 12.44 -18.69 -7.62
CA GLU A 183 12.06 -20.05 -8.02
C GLU A 183 10.71 -20.09 -8.75
N LEU A 184 9.69 -19.37 -8.25
CA LEU A 184 8.41 -19.22 -8.93
C LEU A 184 8.55 -18.56 -10.30
N ASN A 185 9.33 -17.47 -10.40
CA ASN A 185 9.56 -16.80 -11.68
C ASN A 185 10.26 -17.73 -12.68
N LYS A 186 11.24 -18.55 -12.25
CA LYS A 186 11.86 -19.57 -13.11
C LYS A 186 10.83 -20.62 -13.55
N TYR A 187 9.99 -21.11 -12.64
CA TYR A 187 8.98 -22.12 -12.94
C TYR A 187 7.94 -21.63 -13.96
N PHE A 188 7.47 -20.39 -13.86
CA PHE A 188 6.51 -19.83 -14.82
C PHE A 188 7.18 -19.34 -16.12
N GLY A 189 8.44 -18.89 -16.04
CA GLY A 189 9.22 -18.43 -17.20
C GLY A 189 9.77 -19.56 -18.08
N ARG A 190 9.83 -20.81 -17.60
CA ARG A 190 10.35 -21.97 -18.35
C ARG A 190 9.67 -22.23 -19.70
N PHE A 191 8.45 -21.73 -19.89
CA PHE A 191 7.71 -21.89 -21.15
C PHE A 191 8.19 -20.90 -22.24
N GLU A 192 8.86 -19.81 -21.86
CA GLU A 192 9.47 -18.83 -22.79
C GLU A 192 10.83 -19.32 -23.32
N GLU A 193 11.54 -20.20 -22.60
CA GLU A 193 12.82 -20.77 -23.05
C GLU A 193 12.69 -21.62 -24.34
N LEU A 194 11.47 -22.09 -24.65
CA LEU A 194 11.15 -22.83 -25.87
C LEU A 194 10.68 -21.93 -27.04
N ASN A 195 10.48 -20.63 -26.80
CA ASN A 195 10.14 -19.65 -27.85
C ASN A 195 11.42 -19.23 -28.60
N THR A 196 12.12 -20.17 -29.23
CA THR A 196 13.25 -19.89 -30.13
C THR A 196 12.82 -19.60 -31.56
N THR A 197 11.52 -19.37 -31.79
CA THR A 197 11.01 -18.96 -33.09
C THR A 197 11.42 -17.52 -33.36
N THR A 198 12.50 -17.34 -34.11
CA THR A 198 12.88 -16.04 -34.67
C THR A 198 11.71 -15.51 -35.49
N ALA A 199 11.11 -14.40 -35.04
CA ALA A 199 10.07 -13.72 -35.79
C ALA A 199 10.63 -13.36 -37.17
N THR A 200 10.18 -14.07 -38.21
CA THR A 200 10.67 -13.86 -39.58
C THR A 200 9.92 -12.65 -40.13
N LYS A 201 10.66 -11.60 -40.50
CA LYS A 201 10.10 -10.39 -41.09
C LYS A 201 9.44 -10.75 -42.42
N SER A 202 8.10 -10.82 -42.47
CA SER A 202 7.40 -10.92 -43.74
C SER A 202 7.58 -9.60 -44.48
N ILE A 203 8.07 -9.65 -45.72
CA ILE A 203 8.11 -8.47 -46.59
C ILE A 203 6.65 -8.06 -46.80
N PRO A 204 6.24 -6.86 -46.36
CA PRO A 204 4.88 -6.40 -46.61
C PRO A 204 4.66 -6.30 -48.13
N PRO A 205 3.51 -6.74 -48.66
CA PRO A 205 3.16 -6.51 -50.06
C PRO A 205 3.24 -5.00 -50.39
N PRO A 206 3.56 -4.63 -51.64
CA PRO A 206 3.86 -3.25 -52.04
C PRO A 206 2.74 -2.22 -51.81
N ASP A 207 1.50 -2.67 -51.53
CA ASP A 207 0.34 -1.82 -51.25
C ASP A 207 0.00 -1.66 -49.74
N GLU A 208 0.77 -2.28 -48.84
CA GLU A 208 0.48 -2.22 -47.41
C GLU A 208 1.16 -1.01 -46.75
N GLN A 209 0.35 -0.06 -46.26
CA GLN A 209 0.83 1.09 -45.51
C GLN A 209 1.55 0.63 -44.24
N THR A 210 2.82 1.02 -44.09
CA THR A 210 3.57 0.86 -42.85
C THR A 210 2.83 1.55 -41.71
N LEU A 211 2.54 0.79 -40.65
CA LEU A 211 1.90 1.32 -39.45
C LEU A 211 2.79 2.43 -38.85
N CYS A 212 2.33 3.68 -38.96
CA CYS A 212 3.00 4.85 -38.40
C CYS A 212 2.12 5.42 -37.28
N LEU A 213 2.69 5.53 -36.09
CA LEU A 213 2.02 6.12 -34.94
C LEU A 213 2.14 7.65 -34.99
N ASP A 214 1.03 8.32 -34.69
CA ASP A 214 0.97 9.78 -34.53
C ASP A 214 1.36 10.16 -33.08
N PRO A 215 2.26 11.15 -32.88
CA PRO A 215 2.54 11.70 -31.55
C PRO A 215 1.29 12.13 -30.76
N ALA A 216 0.22 12.57 -31.43
CA ALA A 216 -1.05 12.89 -30.77
C ALA A 216 -1.70 11.66 -30.10
N ASP A 217 -1.61 10.50 -30.74
CA ASP A 217 -2.18 9.25 -30.22
C ASP A 217 -1.34 8.67 -29.09
N VAL A 218 -0.01 8.72 -29.23
CA VAL A 218 0.92 8.33 -28.15
C VAL A 218 0.68 9.20 -26.92
N ARG A 219 0.61 10.51 -27.08
CA ARG A 219 0.28 11.47 -26.00
C ARG A 219 -1.05 11.17 -25.33
N ARG A 220 -2.11 10.92 -26.11
CA ARG A 220 -3.44 10.57 -25.56
C ARG A 220 -3.39 9.29 -24.75
N THR A 221 -2.57 8.34 -25.16
CA THR A 221 -2.36 7.06 -24.47
C THR A 221 -1.58 7.26 -23.17
N LEU A 222 -0.49 8.04 -23.19
CA LEU A 222 0.29 8.40 -22.00
C LEU A 222 -0.58 9.10 -20.93
N ARG A 223 -1.45 10.03 -21.33
CA ARG A 223 -2.38 10.71 -20.40
C ARG A 223 -3.39 9.77 -19.73
N LYS A 224 -3.70 8.63 -20.35
CA LYS A 224 -4.61 7.59 -19.81
C LYS A 224 -3.90 6.61 -18.87
N VAL A 225 -2.58 6.64 -18.77
CA VAL A 225 -1.82 5.76 -17.88
C VAL A 225 -2.29 5.93 -16.43
N ASN A 226 -2.39 4.81 -15.71
CA ASN A 226 -2.76 4.85 -14.31
C ASN A 226 -1.54 5.22 -13.45
N ALA A 227 -1.47 6.48 -13.04
CA ALA A 227 -0.40 7.02 -12.20
C ALA A 227 -0.20 6.31 -10.84
N ARG A 228 -1.19 5.53 -10.39
CA ARG A 228 -1.12 4.77 -9.12
C ARG A 228 -0.52 3.37 -9.27
N LYS A 229 -0.29 2.91 -10.50
CA LYS A 229 0.40 1.64 -10.72
C LYS A 229 1.89 1.80 -10.39
N ALA A 230 2.50 0.72 -9.90
CA ALA A 230 3.93 0.68 -9.68
C ALA A 230 4.67 0.90 -11.00
N ALA A 231 5.84 1.54 -10.92
CA ALA A 231 6.76 1.65 -12.04
C ALA A 231 7.22 0.25 -12.51
N GLY A 232 7.54 0.12 -13.79
CA GLY A 232 8.13 -1.09 -14.34
C GLY A 232 9.58 -1.27 -13.90
N LEU A 233 10.32 -2.16 -14.58
CA LEU A 233 11.77 -2.30 -14.37
C LEU A 233 12.55 -1.09 -14.88
N ASP A 234 11.96 -0.35 -15.81
CA ASP A 234 12.38 0.99 -16.21
C ASP A 234 12.33 2.00 -15.05
N ASN A 235 11.70 1.65 -13.92
CA ASN A 235 11.57 2.48 -12.74
C ASN A 235 10.94 3.87 -13.01
N ILE A 236 10.30 4.05 -14.18
CA ILE A 236 9.57 5.26 -14.55
C ILE A 236 8.13 5.13 -14.05
N PRO A 237 7.69 5.92 -13.05
CA PRO A 237 6.32 5.86 -12.56
C PRO A 237 5.34 6.24 -13.65
N GLY A 238 4.19 5.57 -13.69
CA GLY A 238 3.08 5.98 -14.56
C GLY A 238 2.63 7.42 -14.32
N LYS A 239 2.95 8.00 -13.16
CA LYS A 239 2.78 9.43 -12.86
C LYS A 239 3.63 10.31 -13.79
N VAL A 240 4.91 10.00 -13.97
CA VAL A 240 5.83 10.75 -14.84
C VAL A 240 5.36 10.65 -16.29
N LEU A 241 5.04 9.44 -16.77
CA LEU A 241 4.52 9.24 -18.13
C LEU A 241 3.24 10.05 -18.39
N LYS A 242 2.36 10.14 -17.39
CA LYS A 242 1.09 10.86 -17.50
C LYS A 242 1.25 12.36 -17.46
N GLU A 243 2.06 12.88 -16.53
CA GLU A 243 2.21 14.32 -16.31
C GLU A 243 3.20 14.95 -17.31
N CYS A 244 4.24 14.23 -17.74
CA CYS A 244 5.19 14.65 -18.79
C CYS A 244 4.78 14.18 -20.20
N ALA A 245 3.50 13.88 -20.41
CA ALA A 245 3.02 13.28 -21.66
C ALA A 245 3.23 14.18 -22.89
N ASP A 246 3.23 15.51 -22.71
CA ASP A 246 3.43 16.45 -23.80
C ASP A 246 4.89 16.46 -24.28
N GLN A 247 5.84 16.41 -23.34
CA GLN A 247 7.26 16.41 -23.63
C GLN A 247 7.74 15.05 -24.17
N LEU A 248 7.24 13.95 -23.59
CA LEU A 248 7.73 12.60 -23.91
C LEU A 248 7.07 11.99 -25.16
N ALA A 249 5.94 12.51 -25.63
CA ALA A 249 5.21 11.92 -26.75
C ALA A 249 6.05 11.86 -28.03
N GLY A 250 6.81 12.91 -28.33
CA GLY A 250 7.65 12.94 -29.54
C GLY A 250 8.71 11.84 -29.54
N VAL A 251 9.56 11.82 -28.52
CA VAL A 251 10.66 10.84 -28.40
C VAL A 251 10.16 9.40 -28.34
N LEU A 252 9.06 9.13 -27.62
CA LEU A 252 8.50 7.78 -27.55
C LEU A 252 7.87 7.35 -28.88
N THR A 253 7.24 8.26 -29.61
CA THR A 253 6.71 7.97 -30.95
C THR A 253 7.81 7.59 -31.92
N ASP A 254 8.92 8.31 -31.87
CA ASP A 254 10.12 8.00 -32.67
C ASP A 254 10.63 6.60 -32.38
N ILE A 255 10.81 6.25 -31.09
CA ILE A 255 11.25 4.90 -30.70
C ILE A 255 10.24 3.84 -31.16
N PHE A 256 8.94 4.07 -30.99
CA PHE A 256 7.93 3.08 -31.39
C PHE A 256 7.86 2.89 -32.90
N ASN A 257 7.95 3.95 -33.69
CA ASN A 257 7.95 3.84 -35.15
C ASN A 257 9.21 3.14 -35.67
N ILE A 258 10.39 3.40 -35.07
CA ILE A 258 11.61 2.65 -35.39
C ILE A 258 11.44 1.18 -34.99
N SER A 259 10.86 0.90 -33.82
CA SER A 259 10.61 -0.47 -33.36
C SER A 259 9.70 -1.24 -34.32
N LEU A 260 8.61 -0.61 -34.77
CA LEU A 260 7.67 -1.19 -35.73
C LEU A 260 8.34 -1.43 -37.09
N TYR A 261 9.13 -0.46 -37.57
CA TYR A 261 9.84 -0.58 -38.85
C TYR A 261 10.93 -1.67 -38.83
N GLN A 262 11.70 -1.76 -37.76
CA GLN A 262 12.76 -2.75 -37.61
C GLN A 262 12.22 -4.13 -37.20
N ALA A 263 10.99 -4.19 -36.69
CA ALA A 263 10.41 -5.37 -36.01
C ALA A 263 11.26 -5.82 -34.80
N VAL A 264 11.89 -4.86 -34.13
CA VAL A 264 12.73 -5.07 -32.94
C VAL A 264 12.18 -4.21 -31.82
N VAL A 265 11.78 -4.85 -30.71
CA VAL A 265 11.38 -4.14 -29.49
C VAL A 265 12.60 -3.99 -28.57
N PRO A 266 12.91 -2.76 -28.08
CA PRO A 266 14.02 -2.55 -27.16
C PRO A 266 13.88 -3.39 -25.88
N SER A 267 14.99 -3.92 -25.37
CA SER A 267 15.00 -4.81 -24.21
C SER A 267 14.48 -4.13 -22.95
N CYS A 268 14.79 -2.84 -22.74
CA CYS A 268 14.31 -2.05 -21.60
C CYS A 268 12.77 -1.94 -21.55
N PHE A 269 12.07 -2.17 -22.67
CA PHE A 269 10.60 -2.21 -22.73
C PHE A 269 10.03 -3.63 -22.62
N LYS A 270 10.85 -4.68 -22.76
CA LYS A 270 10.44 -6.09 -22.60
C LYS A 270 10.48 -6.55 -21.15
N THR A 271 11.32 -5.93 -20.32
CA THR A 271 11.57 -6.42 -18.96
C THR A 271 10.48 -5.96 -18.00
N VAL A 272 9.80 -6.90 -17.33
CA VAL A 272 8.77 -6.62 -16.31
C VAL A 272 9.15 -7.24 -14.96
N LYS A 273 9.03 -6.47 -13.87
CA LYS A 273 9.17 -6.99 -12.50
C LYS A 273 7.88 -7.70 -12.10
N ILE A 274 7.89 -9.03 -12.13
CA ILE A 274 6.79 -9.83 -11.61
C ILE A 274 6.91 -9.88 -10.08
N VAL A 275 6.00 -9.18 -9.40
CA VAL A 275 5.83 -9.28 -7.95
C VAL A 275 4.56 -10.11 -7.70
N PRO A 276 4.66 -11.35 -7.20
CA PRO A 276 3.47 -12.12 -6.88
C PRO A 276 2.71 -11.45 -5.74
N VAL A 277 1.43 -11.16 -5.99
CA VAL A 277 0.52 -10.58 -5.01
C VAL A 277 -0.33 -11.73 -4.45
N PRO A 278 -0.22 -12.04 -3.14
CA PRO A 278 -1.07 -13.04 -2.51
C PRO A 278 -2.55 -12.64 -2.67
N LYS A 279 -3.34 -13.51 -3.31
CA LYS A 279 -4.80 -13.31 -3.36
C LYS A 279 -5.36 -13.55 -1.96
N LYS A 280 -6.29 -12.69 -1.54
CA LYS A 280 -7.02 -12.90 -0.28
C LYS A 280 -7.85 -14.18 -0.40
N ASN A 281 -7.76 -15.07 0.59
CA ASN A 281 -8.68 -16.20 0.69
C ASN A 281 -10.10 -15.64 0.82
N ILE A 282 -10.96 -15.96 -0.14
CA ILE A 282 -12.40 -15.74 0.00
C ILE A 282 -12.82 -16.71 1.10
N THR A 283 -12.98 -16.21 2.33
CA THR A 283 -13.68 -16.96 3.36
C THR A 283 -15.12 -17.12 2.88
N SER A 284 -15.47 -18.33 2.46
CA SER A 284 -16.87 -18.72 2.28
C SER A 284 -17.59 -18.44 3.59
N ARG A 285 -18.66 -17.64 3.52
CA ARG A 285 -19.58 -17.49 4.65
C ARG A 285 -20.16 -18.88 4.97
N PRO A 286 -20.13 -19.35 6.22
CA PRO A 286 -20.94 -20.50 6.60
C PRO A 286 -22.41 -20.13 6.43
N GLN A 287 -23.18 -21.04 5.82
CA GLN A 287 -24.64 -20.99 5.73
C GLN A 287 -25.28 -21.14 7.11
#